data_AF-A0A1I2EA56-F1
#
_entry.id   AF-A0A1I2EA56-F1
#
_cell.length_a   1.000
_cell.length_b   1.000
_cell.length_c   1.000
_cell.angle_alpha   90.00
_cell.angle_beta   90.00
_cell.angle_gamma   90.00
#
_symmetry.space_group_name_H-M   'P 1'
#
loop_
_entity.id
_entity.type
_entity.pdbx_description
1 polymer ?
#
loop_
_entity_poly.entity_id
_entity_poly.type
_entity_poly.pdbx_seq_one_letter_code
_entity_poly.pdbx_strand_id
1 'polypeptide(L)'
;MTAPTNPERDREVDAFLHLLGRALVEGDALTVATLYETPAFLLADAGAQAVARREEIERFFAGARAQYLERGVTMTRPEVESRE
;
A
#
# COMPACT_ATOMS: atom_id res chain seq x y z
N MET A 1 23.89 6.56 -11.28
CA MET A 1 23.94 7.89 -10.62
C MET A 1 22.90 7.86 -9.51
N THR A 2 23.33 7.45 -8.31
CA THR A 2 22.44 7.35 -7.15
C THR A 2 22.15 8.76 -6.65
N ALA A 3 20.88 9.12 -6.49
CA ALA A 3 20.52 10.39 -5.87
C ALA A 3 21.17 10.47 -4.47
N PRO A 4 21.62 11.65 -4.01
CA PRO A 4 22.14 11.79 -2.66
C PRO A 4 21.06 11.34 -1.65
N THR A 5 21.42 10.44 -0.75
CA THR A 5 20.56 9.96 0.33
C THR A 5 20.22 11.13 1.25
N ASN A 6 18.93 11.41 1.41
CA ASN A 6 18.43 12.38 2.37
C ASN A 6 17.87 11.59 3.56
N PRO A 7 18.57 11.56 4.71
CA PRO A 7 18.18 10.72 5.84
C PRO A 7 16.82 11.08 6.45
N GLU A 8 16.32 12.30 6.25
CA GLU A 8 14.97 12.68 6.67
C GLU A 8 13.92 12.06 5.75
N ARG A 9 14.14 12.18 4.43
CA ARG A 9 13.28 11.55 3.41
C ARG A 9 13.26 10.03 3.56
N ASP A 10 14.40 9.41 3.87
CA ASP A 10 14.47 7.96 4.05
C ASP A 10 13.62 7.51 5.25
N ARG A 11 13.59 8.29 6.34
CA ARG A 11 12.69 8.03 7.49
C ARG A 11 11.22 8.23 7.14
N GLU A 12 10.90 9.25 6.35
CA GLU A 12 9.52 9.47 5.89
C GLU A 12 9.02 8.33 5.01
N VAL A 13 9.89 7.84 4.10
CA VAL A 13 9.59 6.67 3.26
C VAL A 13 9.40 5.42 4.11
N ASP A 14 10.28 5.18 5.08
CA ASP A 14 10.18 4.02 5.98
C ASP A 14 8.87 4.05 6.80
N ALA A 15 8.55 5.21 7.40
CA ALA A 15 7.30 5.41 8.13
C ALA A 15 6.07 5.20 7.24
N PHE A 16 6.11 5.70 6.00
CA PHE A 16 5.06 5.50 5.00
C PHE A 16 4.87 4.01 4.66
N LEU A 17 5.96 3.29 4.37
CA LEU A 17 5.91 1.88 3.99
C LEU A 17 5.39 1.01 5.13
N HIS A 18 5.80 1.30 6.37
CA HIS A 18 5.27 0.61 7.55
C HIS A 18 3.78 0.85 7.77
N LEU A 19 3.31 2.09 7.60
CA LEU A 19 1.90 2.43 7.72
C LEU A 19 1.07 1.77 6.61
N LEU A 20 1.53 1.84 5.37
CA LEU A 20 0.88 1.20 4.22
C LEU A 20 0.80 -0.31 4.39
N GLY A 21 1.92 -0.95 4.74
CA GLY A 21 1.99 -2.39 4.95
C GLY A 21 1.04 -2.86 6.06
N ARG A 22 0.97 -2.12 7.17
CA ARG A 22 0.03 -2.42 8.25
C ARG A 22 -1.42 -2.31 7.79
N ALA A 23 -1.79 -1.21 7.13
CA ALA A 23 -3.15 -0.98 6.66
C ALA A 23 -3.60 -2.08 5.67
N LEU A 24 -2.71 -2.54 4.78
CA LEU A 24 -2.98 -3.64 3.86
C LEU A 24 -3.23 -4.97 4.58
N VAL A 25 -2.41 -5.32 5.58
CA VAL A 25 -2.56 -6.55 6.36
C VAL A 25 -3.85 -6.56 7.18
N GLU A 26 -4.21 -5.42 7.77
CA GLU A 26 -5.44 -5.27 8.56
C GLU A 26 -6.69 -5.17 7.67
N GLY A 27 -6.52 -4.91 6.36
CA GLY A 27 -7.63 -4.67 5.43
C GLY A 27 -8.27 -3.30 5.61
N ASP A 28 -7.54 -2.33 6.17
CA ASP A 28 -7.98 -0.95 6.39
C ASP A 28 -7.86 -0.13 5.09
N ALA A 29 -8.82 -0.36 4.19
CA ALA A 29 -8.88 0.30 2.89
C ALA A 29 -9.02 1.83 3.00
N LEU A 30 -9.62 2.32 4.10
CA LEU A 30 -9.75 3.75 4.35
C LEU A 30 -8.38 4.39 4.59
N THR A 31 -7.58 3.82 5.50
CA THR A 31 -6.21 4.29 5.73
C THR A 31 -5.37 4.17 4.47
N VAL A 32 -5.47 3.07 3.71
CA VAL A 32 -4.76 2.97 2.43
C VAL A 32 -5.14 4.12 1.51
N ALA A 33 -6.43 4.46 1.37
CA ALA A 33 -6.87 5.51 0.48
C ALA A 33 -6.40 6.93 0.87
N THR A 34 -6.14 7.20 2.16
CA THR A 34 -5.60 8.50 2.60
C THR A 34 -4.12 8.67 2.28
N LEU A 35 -3.39 7.58 2.06
CA LEU A 35 -1.96 7.57 1.70
C LEU A 35 -1.69 7.92 0.24
N TYR A 36 -2.73 8.05 -0.59
CA TYR A 36 -2.60 8.41 -1.99
C TYR A 36 -3.16 9.80 -2.27
N GLU A 37 -2.44 10.52 -3.13
CA GLU A 37 -2.99 11.67 -3.85
C GLU A 37 -3.76 11.20 -5.08
N THR A 38 -4.75 12.00 -5.50
CA THR A 38 -5.56 11.76 -6.70
C THR A 38 -5.42 12.92 -7.69
N PRO A 39 -5.39 12.68 -9.01
CA PRO A 39 -5.54 11.38 -9.68
C PRO A 39 -4.33 10.46 -9.50
N ALA A 40 -4.56 9.16 -9.50
CA ALA A 40 -3.53 8.14 -9.27
C ALA A 40 -3.62 6.99 -10.28
N PHE A 41 -2.56 6.19 -10.35
CA PHE A 41 -2.53 4.93 -11.07
C PHE A 41 -2.16 3.81 -10.10
N LEU A 42 -3.09 2.89 -9.87
CA LEU A 42 -2.91 1.74 -8.99
C LEU A 42 -2.43 0.55 -9.79
N LEU A 43 -1.44 -0.17 -9.26
CA LEU A 43 -0.90 -1.40 -9.83
C LEU A 43 -0.85 -2.48 -8.77
N ALA A 44 -1.45 -3.63 -9.06
CA ALA A 44 -1.43 -4.82 -8.20
C ALA A 44 -1.48 -6.09 -9.06
N ASP A 45 -1.30 -7.26 -8.44
CA ASP A 45 -1.42 -8.56 -9.11
C ASP A 45 -2.80 -8.77 -9.75
N ALA A 46 -3.84 -8.19 -9.16
CA ALA A 46 -5.20 -8.25 -9.69
C ALA A 46 -5.39 -7.40 -10.96
N GLY A 47 -4.46 -6.49 -11.27
CA GLY A 47 -4.50 -5.62 -12.44
C GLY A 47 -4.04 -4.20 -12.15
N ALA A 48 -4.20 -3.34 -13.15
CA ALA A 48 -3.90 -1.92 -13.06
C ALA A 48 -5.16 -1.07 -13.28
N GLN A 49 -5.30 0.00 -12.51
CA GLN A 49 -6.48 0.87 -12.56
C GLN A 49 -6.09 2.35 -12.40
N ALA A 50 -6.50 3.19 -13.34
CA ALA A 50 -6.47 4.64 -13.16
C ALA A 50 -7.64 5.08 -12.27
N VAL A 51 -7.36 5.95 -11.30
CA VAL A 51 -8.35 6.45 -10.33
C VAL A 51 -8.32 7.97 -10.31
N ALA A 52 -9.50 8.58 -10.29
CA ALA A 52 -9.67 10.02 -10.23
C ALA A 52 -10.07 10.49 -8.83
N ARG A 53 -10.67 9.62 -8.00
CA ARG A 53 -11.18 9.96 -6.67
C ARG A 53 -10.72 8.95 -5.62
N ARG A 54 -10.68 9.41 -4.36
CA ARG A 54 -10.20 8.60 -3.24
C ARG A 54 -11.09 7.37 -2.97
N GLU A 55 -12.39 7.50 -3.18
CA GLU A 55 -13.35 6.40 -2.99
C GLU A 55 -13.16 5.27 -4.03
N GLU A 56 -12.48 5.55 -5.14
CA GLU A 56 -12.06 4.51 -6.09
C GLU A 56 -10.87 3.70 -5.57
N ILE A 57 -9.98 4.34 -4.80
CA ILE A 57 -8.85 3.68 -4.12
C ILE A 57 -9.38 2.79 -3.00
N GLU A 58 -10.26 3.31 -2.16
CA GLU A 58 -10.88 2.52 -1.09
C GLU A 58 -11.58 1.28 -1.65
N ARG A 59 -12.38 1.42 -2.71
CA ARG A 59 -13.04 0.28 -3.37
C ARG A 59 -12.07 -0.70 -4.01
N PHE A 60 -10.94 -0.23 -4.53
CA PHE A 60 -9.91 -1.11 -5.11
C PHE A 60 -9.29 -2.02 -4.05
N PHE A 61 -9.01 -1.50 -2.85
CA PHE A 61 -8.45 -2.27 -1.75
C PHE A 61 -9.50 -2.98 -0.89
N ALA A 62 -10.78 -2.59 -1.01
CA ALA A 62 -11.89 -3.23 -0.32
C ALA A 62 -11.96 -4.72 -0.70
N GLY A 63 -11.94 -5.59 0.31
CA GLY A 63 -12.03 -7.04 0.10
C GLY A 63 -10.72 -7.74 -0.26
N ALA A 64 -9.61 -7.03 -0.43
CA ALA A 64 -8.31 -7.67 -0.70
C ALA A 64 -7.94 -8.70 0.41
N ARG A 65 -8.13 -8.33 1.67
CA ARG A 65 -7.96 -9.24 2.81
C ARG A 65 -8.88 -10.46 2.75
N ALA A 66 -10.13 -10.28 2.34
CA ALA A 66 -11.09 -11.38 2.23
C ALA A 66 -10.64 -12.41 1.18
N GLN A 67 -10.14 -11.93 0.03
CA GLN A 67 -9.60 -12.80 -1.02
C GLN A 67 -8.39 -13.61 -0.54
N TYR A 68 -7.51 -13.02 0.29
CA TYR A 68 -6.40 -13.76 0.89
C TYR A 68 -6.87 -14.82 1.90
N LEU A 69 -7.85 -14.49 2.74
CA LEU A 69 -8.46 -15.45 3.67
C LEU A 69 -9.10 -16.64 2.94
N GLU A 70 -9.82 -16.39 1.84
CA GLU A 70 -10.42 -17.43 0.99
C GLU A 70 -9.37 -18.36 0.36
N ARG A 71 -8.15 -17.86 0.15
CA ARG A 71 -6.99 -18.65 -0.33
C ARG A 71 -6.26 -19.40 0.78
N GLY A 72 -6.78 -19.37 2.01
CA GLY A 72 -6.19 -20.05 3.17
C GLY A 72 -5.09 -19.26 3.89
N VAL A 73 -4.86 -18.00 3.51
CA VAL A 73 -3.90 -17.13 4.20
C VAL A 73 -4.55 -16.60 5.47
N THR A 74 -4.14 -17.11 6.63
CA THR A 74 -4.72 -16.75 7.93
C THR A 74 -4.06 -15.53 8.57
N MET A 75 -2.81 -15.24 8.20
CA MET A 75 -2.03 -14.12 8.70
C MET A 75 -1.03 -13.65 7.65
N THR A 76 -0.86 -12.35 7.53
CA THR A 76 0.21 -11.71 6.76
C THR A 76 0.98 -10.77 7.68
N ARG A 77 2.28 -10.61 7.43
CA ARG A 77 3.13 -9.65 8.15
C ARG A 77 3.83 -8.77 7.12
N PRO A 78 3.76 -7.43 7.24
CA PRO A 78 4.50 -6.56 6.34
C PRO A 78 5.99 -6.57 6.74
N GLU A 79 6.87 -6.65 5.74
CA GLU A 79 8.31 -6.56 5.88
C GLU A 79 8.83 -5.51 4.89
N VAL A 80 9.59 -4.54 5.40
CA VAL A 80 10.21 -3.47 4.60
C VAL A 80 11.68 -3.83 4.47
N GLU A 81 12.09 -4.18 3.26
CA GLU A 81 13.48 -4.55 2.99
C GLU A 81 14.27 -3.34 2.47
N SER A 82 15.47 -3.14 3.03
CA SER A 82 16.46 -2.23 2.47
C SER A 82 17.11 -2.92 1.27
N ARG A 83 17.33 -2.21 0.15
CA ARG A 83 18.23 -2.72 -0.89
C ARG A 83 19.67 -2.59 -0.41
N GLU A 84 20.40 -3.71 -0.40
CA GLU A 84 21.87 -3.75 -0.27
C GLU A 84 22.58 -3.13 -1.49
#